data_AF-A0A2T3JRI7-F1
#
_entry.id   AF-A0A2T3JRI7-F1
#
_cell.length_a   1.000
_cell.length_b   1.000
_cell.length_c   1.000
_cell.angle_alpha   90.00
_cell.angle_beta   90.00
_cell.angle_gamma   90.00
#
_symmetry.space_group_name_H-M   'P 1'
#
loop_
_entity.id
_entity.type
_entity.pdbx_description
1 polymer ?
#
loop_
_entity_poly.entity_id
_entity_poly.type
_entity_poly.pdbx_seq_one_letter_code
_entity_poly.pdbx_strand_id
1 'polypeptide(L)'
;MQRLSQLDNKLEAILAVEGDVASDKLQQLLQQRESLLQKLMAEPERLKKDEWQVAVERTSSLLERIRQHRDMSASQLQRLQHGQRSMQVYNKFR
;
A
#
# COMPACT_ATOMS: atom_id res chain seq x y z
N MET A 1 -0.85 20.41 -5.24
CA MET A 1 0.23 19.45 -5.55
C MET A 1 1.17 19.13 -4.39
N GLN A 2 1.79 20.11 -3.70
CA GLN A 2 2.73 19.83 -2.60
C GLN A 2 2.17 18.90 -1.51
N ARG A 3 0.91 19.09 -1.10
CA ARG A 3 0.26 18.22 -0.09
C ARG A 3 0.10 16.78 -0.57
N LEU A 4 -0.16 16.57 -1.86
CA LEU A 4 -0.28 15.23 -2.45
C LEU A 4 1.08 14.52 -2.40
N SER A 5 2.13 15.24 -2.80
CA SER A 5 3.52 14.77 -2.69
C SER A 5 3.89 14.36 -1.26
N GLN A 6 3.49 15.14 -0.25
CA GLN A 6 3.73 14.78 1.16
C GLN A 6 2.99 13.52 1.60
N LEU A 7 1.78 13.28 1.10
CA LEU A 7 1.03 12.06 1.39
C LEU A 7 1.66 10.86 0.68
N ASP A 8 2.06 11.03 -0.58
CA ASP A 8 2.76 9.99 -1.36
C ASP A 8 4.05 9.56 -0.65
N ASN A 9 4.88 10.50 -0.20
CA ASN A 9 6.11 10.18 0.53
C ASN A 9 5.84 9.42 1.84
N LYS A 10 4.74 9.74 2.54
CA LYS A 10 4.35 9.01 3.76
C LYS A 10 3.87 7.60 3.45
N LEU A 11 3.13 7.43 2.36
CA LEU A 11 2.72 6.11 1.88
C LEU A 11 3.92 5.27 1.48
N GLU A 12 4.87 5.85 0.74
CA GLU A 12 6.14 5.19 0.39
C GLU A 12 6.91 4.76 1.63
N ALA A 13 7.02 5.63 2.64
CA ALA A 13 7.73 5.30 3.88
C ALA A 13 7.09 4.12 4.63
N ILE A 14 5.75 4.06 4.69
CA ILE A 14 5.04 2.93 5.32
C ILE A 14 5.23 1.64 4.52
N LEU A 15 5.20 1.73 3.19
CA LEU A 15 5.35 0.59 2.29
C LEU A 15 6.81 0.13 2.12
N ALA A 16 7.78 0.93 2.58
CA ALA A 16 9.20 0.58 2.55
C ALA A 16 9.63 -0.31 3.73
N VAL A 17 8.78 -0.50 4.74
CA VAL A 17 9.10 -1.35 5.90
C VAL A 17 9.06 -2.82 5.49
N GLU A 18 10.16 -3.54 5.75
CA GLU A 18 10.19 -5.00 5.64
C GLU A 18 9.44 -5.61 6.83
N GLY A 19 8.19 -6.03 6.62
CA GLY A 19 7.38 -6.69 7.65
C GLY A 19 5.91 -6.27 7.62
N ASP A 20 5.25 -6.35 8.78
CA ASP A 20 3.85 -5.98 8.91
C ASP A 20 3.67 -4.47 8.73
N VAL A 21 2.90 -4.13 7.71
CA VAL A 21 2.48 -2.74 7.47
C VAL A 21 1.42 -2.37 8.49
N ALA A 22 1.58 -1.18 9.08
CA ALA A 22 0.56 -0.58 9.95
C ALA A 22 -0.73 -0.28 9.15
N SER A 23 -1.60 -1.29 9.03
CA SER A 23 -2.78 -1.27 8.14
C SER A 23 -3.69 -0.09 8.39
N ASP A 24 -3.99 0.22 9.66
CA ASP A 24 -4.82 1.37 10.03
C ASP A 24 -4.21 2.69 9.54
N LYS A 25 -2.89 2.81 9.64
CA LYS A 25 -2.19 4.02 9.21
C LYS A 25 -2.15 4.13 7.69
N LEU A 26 -1.93 3.02 7.00
CA LEU A 26 -2.01 2.94 5.54
C LEU A 26 -3.40 3.36 5.05
N GLN A 27 -4.46 2.79 5.63
CA GLN A 27 -5.85 3.14 5.31
C GLN A 27 -6.12 4.62 5.53
N GLN A 28 -5.70 5.17 6.67
CA GLN A 28 -5.87 6.60 6.98
C GLN A 28 -5.20 7.49 5.92
N LEU A 29 -3.98 7.17 5.49
CA LEU A 29 -3.27 7.96 4.49
C LEU A 29 -3.89 7.83 3.09
N LEU A 30 -4.35 6.62 2.72
CA LEU A 30 -5.05 6.41 1.45
C LEU A 30 -6.34 7.21 1.38
N GLN A 31 -7.13 7.25 2.46
CA GLN A 31 -8.35 8.06 2.50
C GLN A 31 -8.06 9.57 2.44
N GLN A 32 -7.01 10.04 3.11
CA GLN A 32 -6.56 11.43 2.99
C GLN A 32 -6.14 11.76 1.56
N ARG A 33 -5.45 10.84 0.89
CA ARG A 33 -5.00 10.98 -0.50
C ARG A 33 -6.18 11.05 -1.44
N GLU A 34 -7.15 10.15 -1.31
CA GLU A 34 -8.38 10.12 -2.12
C GLU A 34 -9.16 11.43 -1.99
N SER A 35 -9.41 11.89 -0.76
CA SER A 35 -10.12 13.16 -0.53
C SER A 35 -9.38 14.35 -1.16
N LEU A 36 -8.04 14.36 -1.10
CA LEU A 36 -7.25 15.41 -1.73
C LEU A 36 -7.33 15.34 -3.26
N LEU A 37 -7.26 14.15 -3.85
CA LEU A 37 -7.37 13.96 -5.30
C LEU A 37 -8.74 14.42 -5.80
N GLN A 38 -9.83 14.09 -5.10
CA GLN A 38 -11.17 14.58 -5.44
C GLN A 38 -11.24 16.10 -5.47
N LYS A 39 -10.63 16.79 -4.50
CA LYS A 39 -10.55 18.26 -4.47
C LYS A 39 -9.73 18.81 -5.63
N LEU A 40 -8.60 18.18 -5.96
CA LEU A 40 -7.75 18.60 -7.07
C LEU A 40 -8.45 18.40 -8.43
N MET A 41 -9.18 17.30 -8.59
CA MET A 41 -9.93 17.00 -9.81
C MET A 41 -11.15 17.90 -10.02
N ALA A 42 -11.63 18.57 -8.96
CA ALA A 42 -12.73 19.54 -9.06
C ALA A 42 -12.30 20.87 -9.69
N GLU A 43 -11.00 21.18 -9.70
CA GLU A 43 -10.42 22.42 -10.25
C GLU A 43 -9.24 22.10 -11.20
N PRO A 44 -9.47 21.34 -12.28
CA PRO A 44 -8.41 20.81 -13.15
C PRO A 44 -7.59 21.91 -13.84
N GLU A 45 -8.17 23.09 -14.08
CA GLU A 45 -7.49 24.26 -14.65
C GLU A 45 -6.34 24.79 -13.78
N ARG A 46 -6.33 24.48 -12.48
CA ARG A 46 -5.26 24.84 -11.56
C ARG A 46 -4.11 23.83 -11.54
N LEU A 47 -4.27 22.70 -12.24
CA LEU A 47 -3.26 21.64 -12.30
C LEU A 47 -2.32 21.89 -13.46
N LYS A 48 -1.03 22.04 -13.15
CA LYS A 48 0.01 21.99 -14.17
C LYS A 48 0.14 20.57 -14.69
N LYS A 49 0.10 20.42 -16.01
CA LYS A 49 0.16 19.12 -16.69
C LYS A 49 1.33 18.26 -16.21
N ASP A 50 2.53 18.85 -16.10
CA ASP A 50 3.74 18.13 -15.72
C ASP A 50 3.68 17.65 -14.26
N GLU A 51 3.21 18.50 -13.33
CA GLU A 51 3.05 18.11 -11.92
C GLU A 51 2.00 17.00 -11.76
N TRP A 52 0.93 17.06 -12.55
CA TRP A 52 -0.12 16.04 -12.56
C TRP A 52 0.40 14.70 -13.11
N GLN A 53 1.17 14.73 -14.19
CA GLN A 53 1.78 13.54 -14.77
C GLN A 53 2.70 12.84 -13.77
N VAL A 54 3.52 13.59 -13.03
CA VAL A 54 4.35 13.05 -11.94
C VAL A 54 3.50 12.39 -10.85
N ALA A 55 2.35 12.96 -10.50
CA ALA A 55 1.44 12.36 -9.52
C ALA A 55 0.78 11.06 -10.01
N VAL A 56 0.50 10.97 -11.32
CA VAL A 56 0.03 9.72 -11.94
C VAL A 56 1.10 8.64 -11.85
N GLU A 57 2.35 8.95 -12.18
CA GLU A 57 3.48 8.01 -12.10
C GLU A 57 3.72 7.51 -10.68
N ARG A 58 3.67 8.41 -9.69
CA ARG A 58 3.73 8.04 -8.27
C ARG A 58 2.59 7.14 -7.85
N THR A 59 1.38 7.40 -8.34
CA THR A 59 0.22 6.53 -8.08
C THR A 59 0.47 5.10 -8.57
N SER A 60 1.00 4.96 -9.79
CA SER A 60 1.35 3.65 -10.36
C SER A 60 2.41 2.93 -9.51
N SER A 61 3.45 3.66 -9.06
CA SER A 61 4.48 3.09 -8.19
C SER A 61 3.93 2.64 -6.83
N LEU A 62 3.07 3.45 -6.21
CA LEU A 62 2.42 3.11 -4.95
C LEU A 62 1.53 1.86 -5.08
N LEU A 63 0.75 1.75 -6.15
CA LEU A 63 -0.07 0.57 -6.42
C LEU A 63 0.77 -0.70 -6.55
N GLU A 64 1.89 -0.62 -7.24
CA GLU A 64 2.80 -1.74 -7.40
C GLU A 64 3.37 -2.20 -6.05
N ARG A 65 3.83 -1.26 -5.20
CA ARG A 65 4.31 -1.56 -3.85
C ARG A 65 3.24 -2.21 -2.96
N ILE A 66 2.01 -1.69 -3.01
CA ILE A 66 0.88 -2.26 -2.26
C ILE A 66 0.60 -3.71 -2.71
N ARG A 67 0.67 -3.99 -4.01
CA ARG A 67 0.49 -5.35 -4.55
C ARG A 67 1.61 -6.29 -4.07
N GLN A 68 2.86 -5.84 -4.13
CA GLN A 68 4.00 -6.62 -3.65
C GLN A 68 3.86 -6.98 -2.17
N HIS A 69 3.46 -6.01 -1.34
CA HIS A 69 3.24 -6.25 0.09
C HIS A 69 2.11 -7.25 0.35
N ARG A 70 0.99 -7.13 -0.37
CA ARG A 70 -0.12 -8.08 -0.32
C ARG A 70 0.34 -9.50 -0.69
N ASP A 71 1.11 -9.64 -1.76
CA ASP A 71 1.54 -10.94 -2.27
C ASP A 71 2.56 -11.60 -1.31
N MET A 72 3.45 -10.80 -0.69
CA MET A 72 4.33 -11.26 0.38
C MET A 72 3.53 -11.77 1.59
N SER A 73 2.54 -11.01 2.03
CA SER A 73 1.68 -11.35 3.17
C SER A 73 0.90 -12.64 2.90
N ALA A 74 0.35 -12.80 1.70
CA ALA A 74 -0.35 -14.01 1.28
C ALA A 74 0.59 -15.25 1.28
N SER A 75 1.83 -15.08 0.77
CA SER A 75 2.84 -16.15 0.78
C SER A 75 3.23 -16.56 2.21
N GLN A 76 3.40 -15.59 3.11
CA GLN A 76 3.67 -15.86 4.53
C GLN A 76 2.53 -16.64 5.19
N LEU A 77 1.29 -16.21 4.98
CA LEU A 77 0.11 -16.90 5.51
C LEU A 77 0.03 -18.35 5.01
N GLN A 78 0.28 -18.58 3.71
CA GLN A 78 0.29 -19.92 3.13
C GLN A 78 1.35 -20.82 3.80
N ARG A 79 2.56 -20.31 4.05
CA ARG A 79 3.62 -21.06 4.75
C ARG A 79 3.21 -21.42 6.18
N LEU A 80 2.60 -20.48 6.92
CA LEU A 80 2.12 -20.73 8.28
C LEU A 80 1.03 -21.81 8.31
N GLN A 81 0.07 -21.75 7.39
CA GLN A 81 -0.99 -22.76 7.28
C GLN A 81 -0.44 -24.15 6.96
N HIS A 82 0.55 -24.24 6.07
CA HIS A 82 1.23 -25.51 5.78
C HIS A 82 1.96 -26.06 7.00
N GLY A 83 2.72 -25.23 7.72
CA GLY A 83 3.40 -25.63 8.95
C GLY A 83 2.43 -26.14 10.02
N GLN A 84 1.29 -25.47 10.19
CA GLN A 84 0.24 -25.89 11.12
C GLN A 84 -0.34 -27.25 10.74
N ARG A 85 -0.60 -27.50 9.45
CA ARG A 85 -1.07 -28.81 8.96
C ARG A 85 -0.04 -29.91 9.20
N SER A 86 1.24 -29.65 8.91
CA SER A 86 2.33 -30.60 9.17
C SER A 86 2.43 -30.97 10.65
N MET A 87 2.32 -29.99 11.55
CA MET A 87 2.28 -30.20 12.99
C MET A 87 1.07 -31.03 13.44
N GLN A 88 -0.12 -30.76 12.89
CA GLN A 88 -1.32 -31.55 13.17
C GLN A 88 -1.16 -33.01 12.74
N VAL A 89 -0.55 -33.27 11.58
CA VAL A 89 -0.26 -34.64 11.11
C VAL A 89 0.73 -35.32 12.03
N TYR A 90 1.85 -34.67 12.37
CA TYR A 90 2.85 -35.21 13.30
C TYR A 90 2.24 -35.61 14.65
N ASN A 91 1.41 -34.74 15.23
CA ASN A 91 0.75 -35.00 16.51
C ASN A 91 -0.24 -36.17 16.48
N LYS A 92 -0.72 -36.62 15.31
CA LYS A 92 -1.57 -37.84 15.20
C LYS A 92 -0.77 -39.14 15.32
N PHE A 93 0.54 -39.08 15.14
CA PHE A 93 1.44 -40.25 15.18
C PHE A 93 2.37 -40.24 16.39
N ARG A 94 2.17 -39.30 17.32
CA ARG A 94 2.82 -39.22 18.62
C ARG A 94 1.89 -39.77 19.70
#